data_AF-A0A970JT48-F1
#
_entry.id   AF-A0A970JT48-F1
#
_cell.length_a   1.000
_cell.length_b   1.000
_cell.length_c   1.000
_cell.angle_alpha   90.00
_cell.angle_beta   90.00
_cell.angle_gamma   90.00
#
_symmetry.space_group_name_H-M   'P 1'
#
loop_
_entity.id
_entity.type
_entity.pdbx_description
1 polymer ?
#
loop_
_entity_poly.entity_id
_entity_poly.type
_entity_poly.pdbx_seq_one_letter_code
_entity_poly.pdbx_strand_id
1 'polypeptide(L)'
;MRIQSELPNISQISRLEAKPEIQLDFAHLMKDVLTAVNAKIQSADQAAVLLANGQMEIHNAVIMAEKASLALQLTIAIRNKVLEAYQEIMRMQV
;
A
#
# COMPACT_ATOMS: atom_id res chain seq x y z
N MET A 1 2.20 -60.28 -27.56
CA MET A 1 1.51 -59.25 -26.76
C MET A 1 2.21 -59.09 -25.42
N ARG A 2 3.17 -58.17 -25.31
CA ARG A 2 3.72 -57.66 -24.04
C ARG A 2 4.01 -56.18 -24.26
N ILE A 3 3.11 -55.35 -23.73
CA ILE A 3 3.11 -53.89 -23.86
C ILE A 3 4.02 -53.39 -22.74
N GLN A 4 5.17 -52.82 -23.08
CA GLN A 4 5.94 -52.01 -22.13
C GLN A 4 5.17 -50.71 -21.96
N SER A 5 4.53 -50.54 -20.80
CA SER A 5 3.96 -49.28 -20.37
C SER A 5 5.11 -48.35 -19.96
N GLU A 6 5.51 -47.47 -20.87
CA GLU A 6 6.31 -46.31 -20.51
C GLU A 6 5.50 -45.50 -19.48
N LEU A 7 6.00 -45.49 -18.24
CA LEU A 7 5.41 -44.69 -17.17
C LEU A 7 5.54 -43.20 -17.58
N PRO A 8 4.44 -42.43 -17.58
CA PRO A 8 4.50 -41.01 -17.90
C PRO A 8 5.44 -40.32 -16.92
N ASN A 9 6.41 -39.59 -17.47
CA ASN A 9 7.43 -38.87 -16.73
C ASN A 9 6.78 -37.79 -15.85
N ILE A 10 6.62 -38.09 -14.56
CA ILE A 10 5.96 -37.23 -13.57
C ILE A 10 6.73 -35.92 -13.33
N SER A 11 7.96 -35.77 -13.85
CA SER A 11 8.73 -34.52 -13.75
C SER A 11 8.18 -33.35 -14.57
N GLN A 12 7.17 -33.56 -15.42
CA GLN A 12 6.58 -32.48 -16.24
C GLN A 12 5.35 -31.80 -15.62
N ILE A 13 4.77 -32.33 -14.53
CA ILE A 13 3.54 -31.78 -13.92
C ILE A 13 3.84 -30.60 -12.97
N SER A 14 5.09 -30.44 -12.50
CA SER A 14 5.47 -29.33 -11.61
C SER A 14 5.74 -28.00 -12.32
N ARG A 15 5.55 -27.92 -13.63
CA ARG A 15 5.74 -26.69 -14.41
C ARG A 15 4.41 -26.08 -14.84
N LEU A 16 3.41 -26.10 -13.95
CA LEU A 16 2.28 -25.18 -14.04
C LEU A 16 2.76 -23.81 -13.58
N GLU A 17 3.27 -23.06 -14.54
CA GLU A 17 3.18 -21.60 -14.66
C GLU A 17 3.13 -20.85 -13.32
N ALA A 18 4.31 -20.48 -12.81
CA ALA A 18 4.44 -19.32 -11.95
C ALA A 18 3.98 -18.10 -12.77
N LYS A 19 2.67 -17.84 -12.74
CA LYS A 19 2.05 -16.58 -13.12
C LYS A 19 2.90 -15.47 -12.50
N PRO A 20 3.26 -14.40 -13.22
CA PRO A 20 4.03 -13.32 -12.63
C PRO A 20 3.24 -12.85 -11.42
N GLU A 21 3.74 -13.18 -10.23
CA GLU A 21 3.29 -12.56 -9.02
C GLU A 21 3.42 -11.08 -9.30
N ILE A 22 2.31 -10.37 -9.29
CA ILE A 22 2.33 -8.94 -9.14
C ILE A 22 2.88 -8.75 -7.72
N GLN A 23 4.20 -8.81 -7.57
CA GLN A 23 4.92 -8.24 -6.44
C GLN A 23 4.78 -6.74 -6.59
N LEU A 24 3.58 -6.23 -6.32
CA LEU A 24 3.45 -4.87 -5.86
C LEU A 24 4.26 -4.83 -4.57
N ASP A 25 5.47 -4.29 -4.66
CA ASP A 25 6.33 -4.12 -3.50
C ASP A 25 5.59 -3.21 -2.51
N PHE A 26 5.16 -3.80 -1.40
CA PHE A 26 4.42 -3.08 -0.36
C PHE A 26 5.21 -1.86 0.13
N ALA A 27 6.54 -1.96 0.19
CA ALA A 27 7.39 -0.84 0.58
C ALA A 27 7.31 0.31 -0.43
N HIS A 28 7.26 0.01 -1.72
CA HIS A 28 7.06 0.99 -2.79
C HIS A 28 5.68 1.65 -2.70
N LEU A 29 4.62 0.84 -2.60
CA LEU A 29 3.24 1.35 -2.45
C LEU A 29 3.12 2.26 -1.22
N MET A 30 3.69 1.85 -0.08
CA MET A 30 3.60 2.63 1.14
C MET A 30 4.43 3.92 1.06
N LYS A 31 5.58 3.90 0.36
CA LYS A 31 6.34 5.10 0.04
C LYS A 31 5.55 6.08 -0.84
N ASP A 32 4.82 5.57 -1.83
CA ASP A 32 3.98 6.39 -2.69
C ASP A 32 2.83 7.03 -1.90
N VAL A 33 2.17 6.25 -1.04
CA VAL A 33 1.11 6.75 -0.15
C VAL A 33 1.66 7.83 0.80
N LEU A 34 2.81 7.60 1.44
CA LEU A 34 3.45 8.59 2.30
C LEU A 34 3.80 9.88 1.55
N THR A 35 4.30 9.76 0.32
CA THR A 35 4.61 10.90 -0.54
C THR A 35 3.36 11.68 -0.89
N ALA A 36 2.27 10.99 -1.22
CA ALA A 36 0.99 11.59 -1.52
C ALA A 36 0.38 12.31 -0.30
N VAL A 37 0.45 11.71 0.88
CA VAL A 37 -0.02 12.32 2.14
C VAL A 37 0.79 13.56 2.46
N ASN A 38 2.12 13.50 2.34
CA ASN A 38 2.99 14.65 2.54
C ASN A 38 2.64 15.81 1.58
N ALA A 39 2.36 15.50 0.31
CA ALA A 39 1.91 16.51 -0.64
C ALA A 39 0.56 17.16 -0.24
N LYS A 40 -0.36 16.39 0.38
CA LYS A 40 -1.62 16.94 0.91
C LYS A 40 -1.39 17.85 2.11
N ILE A 41 -0.48 17.49 3.02
CA ILE A 41 -0.11 18.33 4.16
C ILE A 41 0.47 19.66 3.67
N GLN A 42 1.44 19.61 2.75
CA GLN A 42 2.03 20.82 2.16
C GLN A 42 0.99 21.70 1.46
N SER A 43 0.05 21.09 0.73
CA SER A 43 -1.04 21.83 0.09
C SER A 43 -1.96 22.51 1.12
N ALA A 44 -2.25 21.84 2.24
CA ALA A 44 -3.04 22.41 3.33
C ALA A 44 -2.31 23.57 4.01
N ASP A 45 -1.00 23.45 4.24
CA ASP A 45 -0.18 24.53 4.80
C ASP A 45 -0.16 25.75 3.87
N GLN A 46 -0.01 25.52 2.57
CA GLN A 46 -0.06 26.59 1.57
C GLN A 46 -1.46 27.23 1.51
N ALA A 47 -2.52 26.44 1.60
CA ALA A 47 -3.89 26.95 1.69
C ALA A 47 -4.10 27.83 2.93
N ALA A 48 -3.50 27.47 4.07
CA ALA A 48 -3.55 28.29 5.28
C ALA A 48 -2.85 29.65 5.09
N VAL A 49 -1.70 29.66 4.42
CA VAL A 49 -0.99 30.92 4.07
C VAL A 49 -1.83 31.78 3.12
N LEU A 50 -2.43 31.18 2.09
CA LEU A 50 -3.30 31.90 1.14
C LEU A 50 -4.54 32.47 1.82
N LEU A 51 -5.13 31.73 2.76
CA LEU A 51 -6.24 32.20 3.58
C LEU A 51 -5.84 33.41 4.43
N ALA A 52 -4.68 33.34 5.10
CA ALA A 52 -4.18 34.45 5.91
C ALA A 52 -3.91 35.72 5.08
N ASN A 53 -3.54 35.56 3.81
CA ASN A 53 -3.36 36.65 2.85
C ASN A 53 -4.67 37.10 2.16
N GLY A 54 -5.82 36.50 2.49
CA GLY A 54 -7.12 36.82 1.88
C GLY A 54 -7.27 36.34 0.43
N GLN A 55 -6.39 35.47 -0.05
CA GLN A 55 -6.36 34.95 -1.43
C GLN A 55 -7.09 33.61 -1.58
N MET A 56 -7.62 33.06 -0.49
CA MET A 56 -8.38 31.82 -0.49
C MET A 56 -9.56 31.92 0.48
N GLU A 57 -10.68 31.35 0.07
CA GLU A 57 -11.86 31.22 0.91
C GLU A 57 -11.64 30.24 2.07
N ILE A 58 -12.16 30.59 3.26
CA ILE A 58 -12.00 29.78 4.48
C ILE A 58 -12.50 28.35 4.33
N HIS A 59 -13.63 28.15 3.63
CA HIS A 59 -14.19 26.82 3.43
C HIS A 59 -13.24 25.89 2.66
N ASN A 60 -12.53 26.41 1.66
CA ASN A 60 -11.59 25.62 0.87
C ASN A 60 -10.35 25.25 1.70
N ALA A 61 -9.80 26.21 2.44
CA ALA A 61 -8.64 25.97 3.29
C ALA A 61 -8.93 24.91 4.38
N VAL A 62 -10.09 25.02 5.03
CA VAL A 62 -10.55 24.04 6.03
C VAL A 62 -10.74 22.66 5.39
N ILE A 63 -11.38 22.56 4.21
CA ILE A 63 -11.54 21.28 3.51
C ILE A 63 -10.18 20.66 3.17
N MET A 64 -9.19 21.45 2.76
CA MET A 64 -7.84 20.94 2.46
C MET A 64 -7.16 20.40 3.73
N ALA A 65 -7.26 21.12 4.84
CA ALA A 65 -6.72 20.69 6.13
C ALA A 65 -7.37 19.38 6.61
N GLU A 66 -8.70 19.26 6.53
CA GLU A 66 -9.42 18.04 6.89
C GLU A 66 -9.03 16.84 6.02
N LYS A 67 -8.88 17.05 4.70
CA LYS A 67 -8.41 15.99 3.79
C LYS A 67 -7.01 15.52 4.15
N ALA A 68 -6.09 16.43 4.48
CA ALA A 68 -4.74 16.08 4.90
C ALA A 68 -4.75 15.29 6.22
N SER A 69 -5.54 15.74 7.20
CA SER A 69 -5.71 15.08 8.50
C SER A 69 -6.27 13.66 8.34
N LEU A 70 -7.35 13.49 7.60
CA LEU A 70 -7.97 12.18 7.35
C LEU A 70 -7.01 11.22 6.62
N ALA A 71 -6.30 11.70 5.61
CA ALA A 71 -5.32 10.91 4.88
C ALA A 71 -4.17 10.42 5.78
N LEU A 72 -3.70 11.28 6.70
CA LEU A 72 -2.69 10.92 7.68
C LEU A 72 -3.22 9.86 8.67
N GLN A 73 -4.43 10.05 9.21
CA GLN A 73 -5.06 9.08 10.11
C GLN A 73 -5.20 7.71 9.46
N LEU A 74 -5.66 7.67 8.20
CA LEU A 74 -5.75 6.43 7.43
C LEU A 74 -4.38 5.76 7.28
N THR A 75 -3.34 6.54 6.97
CA THR A 75 -1.97 6.03 6.81
C THR A 75 -1.45 5.42 8.12
N ILE A 76 -1.72 6.05 9.26
CA ILE A 76 -1.36 5.51 10.58
C ILE A 76 -2.11 4.20 10.85
N ALA A 77 -3.41 4.13 10.54
CA ALA A 77 -4.19 2.91 10.71
C ALA A 77 -3.62 1.75 9.88
N ILE A 78 -3.25 2.00 8.63
CA ILE A 78 -2.61 1.00 7.76
C ILE A 78 -1.25 0.60 8.32
N ARG A 79 -0.40 1.55 8.73
CA ARG A 79 0.89 1.28 9.36
C ARG A 79 0.74 0.34 10.55
N ASN A 80 -0.20 0.62 11.45
CA ASN A 80 -0.46 -0.21 12.61
C ASN A 80 -0.86 -1.63 12.19
N LYS A 81 -1.75 -1.76 11.18
CA LYS A 81 -2.21 -3.08 10.73
C LYS A 81 -1.09 -3.93 10.12
N VAL A 82 -0.17 -3.28 9.43
CA VAL A 82 1.00 -3.95 8.85
C VAL A 82 1.96 -4.42 9.94
N LEU A 83 2.18 -3.59 10.97
CA LEU A 83 2.99 -3.98 12.13
C LEU A 83 2.37 -5.15 12.89
N GLU A 84 1.04 -5.14 13.09
CA GLU A 84 0.31 -6.27 13.69
C GLU A 84 0.50 -7.56 12.86
N ALA A 85 0.31 -7.49 11.55
CA ALA A 85 0.45 -8.65 10.67
C ALA A 85 1.88 -9.22 10.70
N TYR A 86 2.90 -8.34 10.74
CA TYR A 86 4.29 -8.77 10.90
C TYR A 86 4.52 -9.47 12.25
N GLN A 87 4.00 -8.90 13.35
CA GLN A 87 4.12 -9.52 14.68
C GLN A 87 3.41 -10.88 14.76
N GLU A 88 2.25 -11.04 14.11
CA GLU A 88 1.49 -12.29 14.12
C GLU A 88 2.24 -13.41 13.39
N ILE A 89 2.84 -13.12 12.23
CA ILE A 89 3.67 -14.10 11.49
C ILE A 89 4.84 -14.57 12.36
N MET A 90 5.50 -13.65 13.07
CA MET A 90 6.61 -13.99 13.97
C MET A 90 6.17 -14.88 15.14
N ARG A 91 4.93 -14.73 15.61
CA ARG A 91 4.36 -15.55 16.68
C ARG A 91 3.99 -16.97 16.23
N MET A 92 3.72 -17.18 14.94
CA MET A 92 3.44 -18.53 14.41
C MET A 92 4.70 -19.39 14.24
N GLN A 93 5.88 -18.79 14.14
CA GLN A 93 7.14 -19.50 13.85
C GLN A 93 7.93 -19.92 15.09
N VAL A 94 7.51 -19.52 16.30
CA VAL A 94 8.12 -19.96 17.57
C VAL A 94 7.48 -21.23 18.11
#